data_AF-A0A257ZKD4-F1
#
_entry.id   AF-A0A257ZKD4-F1
#
_cell.length_a   1.000
_cell.length_b   1.000
_cell.length_c   1.000
_cell.angle_alpha   90.00
_cell.angle_beta   90.00
_cell.angle_gamma   90.00
#
_symmetry.space_group_name_H-M   'P 1'
#
loop_
_entity.id
_entity.type
_entity.pdbx_description
1 polymer ?
#
loop_
_entity_poly.entity_id
_entity_poly.type
_entity_poly.pdbx_seq_one_letter_code
_entity_poly.pdbx_strand_id
1 'polypeptide(L)'
;LKAIIDATAFASKAENRKAIAEAIAPANYLNQPVTVVEQVLTGTYADGLGNIKRDPKRIDFDPFPWEGFAVWILTQMKRWGQIKGDVDYAKVAKEVFLQTDTARLMREVGLTPPASGSKTIVVMGKTFDASKPEDYIKSFAIKRT
;
A
#
# COMPACT_ATOMS: atom_id res chain seq x y z
N LEU A 1 -11.48 -8.76 -10.29
CA LEU A 1 -10.76 -7.47 -10.11
C LEU A 1 -11.72 -6.29 -9.83
N LYS A 2 -12.78 -6.06 -10.63
CA LYS A 2 -13.78 -5.00 -10.37
C LYS A 2 -14.36 -4.99 -8.94
N ALA A 3 -14.76 -6.15 -8.42
CA ALA A 3 -15.27 -6.27 -7.05
C ALA A 3 -14.24 -5.88 -5.97
N ILE A 4 -12.95 -6.15 -6.21
CA ILE A 4 -11.88 -5.77 -5.28
C ILE A 4 -11.66 -4.25 -5.32
N ILE A 5 -11.67 -3.66 -6.53
CA ILE A 5 -11.56 -2.21 -6.72
C ILE A 5 -12.71 -1.50 -5.98
N ASP A 6 -13.95 -1.98 -6.17
CA ASP A 6 -15.14 -1.42 -5.53
C ASP A 6 -15.10 -1.59 -4.00
N ALA A 7 -14.79 -2.79 -3.49
CA ALA A 7 -14.66 -3.03 -2.06
C ALA A 7 -13.57 -2.15 -1.40
N THR A 8 -12.45 -1.94 -2.10
CA THR A 8 -11.35 -1.07 -1.61
C THR A 8 -11.77 0.40 -1.64
N ALA A 9 -12.47 0.84 -2.68
CA ALA A 9 -13.03 2.20 -2.76
C ALA A 9 -14.12 2.44 -1.71
N PHE A 10 -14.87 1.40 -1.33
CA PHE A 10 -15.79 1.44 -0.21
C PHE A 10 -15.03 1.56 1.12
N ALA A 11 -13.93 0.81 1.30
CA ALA A 11 -13.10 0.83 2.51
C ALA A 11 -12.27 2.11 2.70
N SER A 12 -11.93 2.80 1.62
CA SER A 12 -11.16 4.06 1.68
C SER A 12 -11.94 5.18 2.38
N LYS A 13 -13.26 5.16 2.29
CA LYS A 13 -14.17 6.09 2.96
C LYS A 13 -14.22 5.83 4.46
N ALA A 14 -13.82 6.81 5.26
CA ALA A 14 -13.71 6.67 6.71
C ALA A 14 -15.04 6.29 7.39
N GLU A 15 -16.15 6.82 6.88
CA GLU A 15 -17.51 6.55 7.36
C GLU A 15 -17.91 5.07 7.27
N ASN A 16 -17.32 4.31 6.35
CA ASN A 16 -17.63 2.89 6.14
C ASN A 16 -16.83 1.96 7.06
N ARG A 17 -15.75 2.45 7.68
CA ARG A 17 -14.76 1.60 8.34
C ARG A 17 -15.27 0.85 9.56
N LYS A 18 -16.28 1.38 10.26
CA LYS A 18 -16.94 0.67 11.38
C LYS A 18 -17.76 -0.52 10.90
N ALA A 19 -18.59 -0.33 9.87
CA ALA A 19 -19.36 -1.41 9.26
C ALA A 19 -18.43 -2.51 8.70
N ILE A 20 -17.27 -2.12 8.15
CA ILE A 20 -16.26 -3.09 7.70
C ILE A 20 -15.68 -3.86 8.88
N ALA A 21 -15.37 -3.20 10.01
CA ALA A 21 -14.89 -3.87 11.21
C ALA A 21 -15.86 -4.94 11.69
N GLU A 22 -17.16 -4.61 11.75
CA GLU A 22 -18.23 -5.54 12.11
C GLU A 22 -18.31 -6.73 11.15
N ALA A 23 -18.17 -6.49 9.84
CA ALA A 23 -18.26 -7.52 8.82
C ALA A 23 -17.11 -8.55 8.88
N ILE A 24 -15.89 -8.12 9.20
CA ILE A 24 -14.70 -8.98 9.19
C ILE A 24 -14.27 -9.51 10.57
N ALA A 25 -14.87 -9.02 11.65
CA ALA A 25 -14.61 -9.47 13.02
C ALA A 25 -15.01 -10.94 13.34
N PRO A 26 -16.13 -11.50 12.82
CA PRO A 26 -16.64 -12.78 13.28
C PRO A 26 -15.70 -13.97 13.03
N ALA A 27 -16.03 -15.12 13.64
CA ALA A 27 -15.18 -16.32 13.68
C ALA A 27 -14.84 -16.93 12.31
N ASN A 28 -15.71 -16.74 11.32
CA ASN A 28 -15.48 -17.16 9.93
C ASN A 28 -14.48 -16.26 9.18
N TYR A 29 -14.04 -15.16 9.79
CA TYR A 29 -13.05 -14.22 9.27
C TYR A 29 -11.89 -14.04 10.27
N LEU A 30 -11.74 -12.87 10.88
CA LEU A 30 -10.60 -12.59 11.76
C LEU A 30 -10.72 -13.25 13.13
N ASN A 31 -11.94 -13.59 13.56
CA ASN A 31 -12.22 -14.08 14.90
C ASN A 31 -11.65 -13.16 16.00
N GLN A 32 -11.88 -11.86 15.87
CA GLN A 32 -11.38 -10.84 16.80
C GLN A 32 -12.54 -9.99 17.34
N PRO A 33 -12.43 -9.43 18.55
CA PRO A 33 -13.41 -8.47 19.04
C PRO A 33 -13.54 -7.27 18.08
N VAL A 34 -14.78 -6.88 17.77
CA VAL A 34 -15.08 -5.75 16.87
C VAL A 34 -14.33 -4.49 17.29
N THR A 35 -14.26 -4.23 18.60
CA THR A 35 -13.58 -3.06 19.17
C THR A 35 -12.09 -3.00 18.80
N VAL A 36 -11.40 -4.15 18.74
CA VAL A 36 -9.98 -4.21 18.35
C VAL A 36 -9.82 -3.88 16.87
N VAL A 37 -10.71 -4.41 16.02
CA VAL A 37 -10.68 -4.16 14.57
C VAL A 37 -11.01 -2.68 14.28
N GLU A 38 -12.01 -2.11 14.95
CA GLU A 38 -12.38 -0.71 14.82
C GLU A 38 -11.23 0.24 15.20
N GLN A 39 -10.50 -0.05 16.27
CA GLN A 39 -9.34 0.78 16.68
C GLN A 39 -8.29 0.87 15.57
N VAL A 40 -8.06 -0.24 14.84
CA VAL A 40 -7.15 -0.28 13.70
C VAL A 40 -7.72 0.50 12.53
N LEU A 41 -8.97 0.26 12.16
CA LEU A 41 -9.56 0.84 10.94
C LEU A 41 -9.88 2.33 11.09
N THR A 42 -10.31 2.77 12.27
CA THR A 42 -10.71 4.17 12.53
C THR A 42 -9.57 5.04 13.06
N GLY A 43 -8.48 4.43 13.53
CA GLY A 43 -7.29 5.16 13.96
C GLY A 43 -7.38 5.77 15.37
N THR A 44 -8.40 5.45 16.16
CA THR A 44 -8.43 5.77 17.59
C THR A 44 -8.07 4.53 18.39
N TYR A 45 -6.91 4.50 19.03
CA TYR A 45 -6.36 3.28 19.64
C TYR A 45 -5.50 3.59 20.87
N ALA A 46 -5.40 2.62 21.79
CA ALA A 46 -4.39 2.65 22.85
C ALA A 46 -3.03 2.21 22.28
N ASP A 47 -1.97 2.95 22.55
CA ASP A 47 -0.62 2.66 22.02
C ASP A 47 0.18 1.65 22.86
N GLY A 48 -0.39 1.15 23.95
CA GLY A 48 0.29 0.25 24.88
C GLY A 48 1.29 0.94 25.82
N LEU A 49 1.47 2.26 25.71
CA LEU A 49 2.33 3.08 26.56
C LEU A 49 1.51 3.98 27.50
N GLY A 50 0.23 3.65 27.69
CA GLY A 50 -0.70 4.42 28.51
C GLY A 50 -1.37 5.60 27.80
N ASN A 51 -1.14 5.80 26.50
CA ASN A 51 -1.76 6.90 25.75
C ASN A 51 -2.84 6.41 24.79
N ILE A 52 -3.76 7.32 24.49
CA ILE A 52 -4.71 7.17 23.37
C ILE A 52 -4.21 8.01 22.20
N LYS A 53 -4.03 7.36 21.05
CA LYS A 53 -3.70 8.01 19.79
C LYS A 53 -4.98 8.19 18.96
N ARG A 54 -5.04 9.31 18.24
CA ARG A 54 -6.06 9.60 17.22
C ARG A 54 -5.35 9.94 15.92
N ASP A 55 -5.18 8.93 15.09
CA ASP A 55 -4.52 9.05 13.80
C ASP A 55 -5.45 8.51 12.70
N PRO A 56 -6.23 9.38 12.03
CA PRO A 56 -7.11 8.97 10.94
C PRO A 56 -6.37 8.29 9.79
N LYS A 57 -5.05 8.49 9.69
CA LYS A 57 -4.18 7.93 8.65
C LYS A 57 -3.45 6.66 9.10
N ARG A 58 -3.84 6.06 10.24
CA ARG A 58 -3.28 4.80 10.73
C ARG A 58 -3.32 3.68 9.68
N ILE A 59 -4.40 3.61 8.91
CA ILE A 59 -4.57 2.70 7.79
C ILE A 59 -5.19 3.44 6.60
N ASP A 60 -4.82 2.99 5.41
CA ASP A 60 -5.34 3.49 4.14
C ASP A 60 -5.69 2.33 3.21
N PHE A 61 -6.64 2.57 2.31
CA PHE A 61 -7.11 1.61 1.32
C PHE A 61 -7.03 2.29 -0.06
N ASP A 62 -6.00 1.94 -0.82
CA ASP A 62 -5.78 2.47 -2.16
C ASP A 62 -5.94 1.33 -3.18
N PRO A 63 -6.98 1.36 -4.05
CA PRO A 63 -7.21 0.31 -5.03
C PRO A 63 -6.18 0.32 -6.17
N PHE A 64 -5.36 1.36 -6.29
CA PHE A 64 -4.49 1.54 -7.44
C PHE A 64 -3.09 0.94 -7.19
N PRO A 65 -2.66 -0.03 -8.03
CA PRO A 65 -1.36 -0.67 -7.88
C PRO A 65 -0.27 0.20 -8.51
N TRP A 66 0.30 1.09 -7.71
CA TRP A 66 1.37 1.98 -8.13
C TRP A 66 2.65 1.22 -8.50
N GLU A 67 3.02 1.20 -9.78
CA GLU A 67 4.24 0.51 -10.26
C GLU A 67 5.51 0.98 -9.55
N GLY A 68 5.56 2.25 -9.13
CA GLY A 68 6.66 2.79 -8.32
C GLY A 68 6.89 2.03 -7.00
N PHE A 69 5.84 1.47 -6.38
CA PHE A 69 5.99 0.64 -5.19
C PHE A 69 6.62 -0.71 -5.50
N ALA A 70 6.30 -1.30 -6.66
CA ALA A 70 6.97 -2.52 -7.12
C ALA A 70 8.47 -2.28 -7.28
N VAL A 71 8.85 -1.18 -7.94
CA VAL A 71 10.26 -0.81 -8.11
C VAL A 71 10.91 -0.58 -6.75
N TRP A 72 10.26 0.11 -5.81
CA TRP A 72 10.80 0.30 -4.45
C TRP A 72 11.00 -1.03 -3.70
N ILE A 73 10.01 -1.93 -3.72
CA ILE A 73 10.11 -3.26 -3.08
C ILE A 73 11.31 -4.01 -3.65
N LEU A 74 11.46 -4.05 -4.97
CA LEU A 74 12.58 -4.70 -5.64
C LEU A 74 13.93 -4.06 -5.24
N THR A 75 14.00 -2.74 -5.08
CA THR A 75 15.25 -2.10 -4.59
C THR A 75 15.61 -2.54 -3.17
N GLN A 76 14.62 -2.72 -2.28
CA GLN A 76 14.90 -3.18 -0.92
C GLN A 76 15.28 -4.66 -0.91
N MET A 77 14.64 -5.49 -1.73
CA MET A 77 15.01 -6.89 -1.88
C MET A 77 16.44 -7.04 -2.42
N LYS A 78 16.81 -6.24 -3.43
CA LYS A 78 18.19 -6.19 -3.93
C LYS A 78 19.11 -5.72 -2.80
N ARG A 79 18.87 -4.55 -2.19
CA ARG A 79 19.68 -3.97 -1.09
C ARG A 79 19.99 -4.97 0.03
N TRP A 80 19.06 -5.85 0.37
CA TRP A 80 19.23 -6.85 1.42
C TRP A 80 19.75 -8.21 0.94
N GLY A 81 20.13 -8.33 -0.34
CA GLY A 81 20.72 -9.52 -0.94
C GLY A 81 19.72 -10.65 -1.21
N GLN A 82 18.41 -10.36 -1.18
CA GLN A 82 17.35 -11.32 -1.51
C GLN A 82 17.26 -11.55 -3.04
N ILE A 83 17.61 -10.53 -3.82
CA ILE A 83 17.76 -10.61 -5.28
C ILE A 83 19.22 -10.29 -5.60
N LYS A 84 19.82 -11.11 -6.48
CA LYS A 84 21.21 -10.96 -6.94
C LYS A 84 21.23 -10.63 -8.42
N GLY A 85 22.25 -9.88 -8.86
CA GLY A 85 22.42 -9.49 -10.25
C GLY A 85 21.58 -8.29 -10.67
N ASP A 86 21.46 -8.11 -11.97
CA ASP A 86 20.71 -7.00 -12.57
C ASP A 86 19.22 -7.33 -12.66
N VAL A 87 18.40 -6.31 -12.42
CA VAL A 87 16.94 -6.43 -12.38
C VAL A 87 16.36 -5.43 -13.37
N ASP A 88 15.53 -5.91 -14.29
CA ASP A 88 14.68 -5.05 -15.10
C ASP A 88 13.45 -4.63 -14.28
N TYR A 89 13.64 -3.60 -13.45
CA TYR A 89 12.62 -3.12 -12.52
C TYR A 89 11.32 -2.71 -13.23
N ALA A 90 11.44 -2.04 -14.37
CA ALA A 90 10.30 -1.52 -15.11
C ALA A 90 9.46 -2.66 -15.70
N LYS A 91 10.11 -3.67 -16.29
CA LYS A 91 9.43 -4.85 -16.81
C LYS A 91 8.68 -5.59 -15.70
N VAL A 92 9.35 -5.91 -14.59
CA VAL A 92 8.72 -6.65 -13.48
C VAL A 92 7.57 -5.86 -12.87
N ALA A 93 7.74 -4.55 -12.66
CA ALA A 93 6.67 -3.69 -12.15
C ALA A 93 5.44 -3.73 -13.06
N LYS A 94 5.62 -3.58 -14.38
CA LYS A 94 4.54 -3.60 -15.35
C LYS A 94 3.83 -4.95 -15.43
N GLU A 95 4.57 -6.05 -15.41
CA GLU A 95 4.01 -7.41 -15.50
C GLU A 95 3.22 -7.82 -14.24
N VAL A 96 3.59 -7.30 -13.06
CA VAL A 96 3.00 -7.71 -11.78
C VAL A 96 1.91 -6.75 -11.29
N PHE A 97 2.14 -5.43 -11.36
CA PHE A 97 1.21 -4.45 -10.78
C PHE A 97 0.07 -4.09 -11.73
N LEU A 98 0.21 -4.28 -13.05
CA LEU A 98 -0.88 -4.15 -14.03
C LEU A 98 -1.65 -2.81 -13.88
N GLN A 99 -0.92 -1.71 -13.71
CA GLN A 99 -1.50 -0.40 -13.44
C GLN A 99 -2.43 0.07 -14.56
N THR A 100 -2.05 -0.20 -15.81
CA THR A 100 -2.87 0.11 -17.00
C THR A 100 -4.24 -0.58 -16.96
N ASP A 101 -4.27 -1.87 -16.64
CA ASP A 101 -5.51 -2.64 -16.55
C ASP A 101 -6.39 -2.18 -15.40
N THR A 102 -5.79 -1.90 -14.24
CA THR A 102 -6.54 -1.36 -13.11
C THR A 102 -7.15 0.00 -13.43
N ALA A 103 -6.39 0.88 -14.11
CA ALA A 103 -6.91 2.18 -14.54
C ALA A 103 -8.11 2.05 -15.49
N ARG A 104 -8.08 1.08 -16.42
CA ARG A 104 -9.21 0.78 -17.30
C ARG A 104 -10.42 0.28 -16.50
N LEU A 105 -10.21 -0.70 -15.61
CA LEU A 105 -11.29 -1.31 -14.83
C LEU A 105 -11.93 -0.34 -13.82
N MET A 106 -11.15 0.59 -13.25
CA MET A 106 -11.68 1.67 -12.41
C MET A 106 -12.71 2.51 -13.18
N ARG A 107 -12.41 2.90 -14.43
CA ARG A 107 -13.36 3.66 -15.27
C ARG A 107 -14.64 2.86 -15.54
N GLU A 108 -14.52 1.56 -15.79
CA GLU A 108 -15.67 0.68 -16.03
C GLU A 108 -16.59 0.53 -14.81
N VAL A 109 -16.11 0.80 -13.59
CA VAL A 109 -16.91 0.81 -12.35
C VAL A 109 -17.23 2.24 -11.88
N GLY A 110 -17.03 3.24 -12.73
CA GLY A 110 -17.37 4.64 -12.43
C GLY A 110 -16.38 5.37 -11.50
N LEU A 111 -15.20 4.80 -11.25
CA LEU A 111 -14.14 5.45 -10.48
C LEU A 111 -13.17 6.20 -11.40
N THR A 112 -12.60 7.28 -10.89
CA THR A 112 -11.54 8.04 -11.57
C THR A 112 -10.18 7.47 -11.20
N PRO A 113 -9.44 6.84 -12.14
CA PRO A 113 -8.07 6.42 -11.85
C PRO A 113 -7.15 7.64 -11.70
N PRO A 114 -6.12 7.55 -10.85
CA PRO A 114 -5.17 8.63 -10.70
C PRO A 114 -4.32 8.81 -11.96
N ALA A 115 -3.68 9.98 -12.09
CA ALA A 115 -2.70 10.22 -13.14
C ALA A 115 -1.46 9.32 -12.94
N SER A 116 -0.99 8.70 -14.02
CA SER A 116 0.21 7.86 -13.98
C SER A 116 1.42 8.66 -13.49
N GLY A 117 2.25 8.06 -12.63
CA GLY A 117 3.48 8.68 -12.11
C GLY A 117 3.28 9.74 -11.01
N SER A 118 2.06 9.98 -10.54
CA SER A 118 1.76 11.06 -9.58
C SER A 118 2.11 10.76 -8.11
N LYS A 119 2.45 9.51 -7.75
CA LYS A 119 2.68 9.13 -6.35
C LYS A 119 4.17 9.14 -6.00
N THR A 120 4.56 10.16 -5.24
CA THR A 120 5.89 10.23 -4.61
C THR A 120 5.88 9.48 -3.29
N ILE A 121 6.92 8.68 -3.04
CA ILE A 121 7.19 8.10 -1.72
C ILE A 121 8.47 8.64 -1.10
N VAL A 122 8.40 8.88 0.20
CA VAL A 122 9.53 9.26 1.04
C VAL A 122 9.69 8.19 2.09
N VAL A 123 10.87 7.57 2.13
CA VAL A 123 11.16 6.50 3.09
C VAL A 123 12.45 6.85 3.81
N MET A 124 12.40 6.86 5.15
CA MET A 124 13.51 7.28 6.00
C MET A 124 14.06 8.67 5.61
N GLY A 125 13.19 9.62 5.28
CA GLY A 125 13.56 10.97 4.86
C GLY A 125 14.16 11.08 3.46
N LYS A 126 14.27 9.98 2.71
CA LYS A 126 14.77 9.96 1.33
C LYS A 126 13.60 9.83 0.36
N THR A 127 13.45 10.81 -0.52
CA THR A 127 12.53 10.71 -1.67
C THR A 127 12.99 9.59 -2.60
N PHE A 128 12.05 8.76 -3.01
CA PHE A 128 12.29 7.67 -3.93
C PHE A 128 11.86 8.05 -5.35
N ASP A 129 12.80 7.93 -6.29
CA ASP A 129 12.59 8.09 -7.72
C ASP A 129 12.64 6.71 -8.39
N ALA A 130 11.49 6.22 -8.85
CA ALA A 130 11.37 4.91 -9.49
C ALA A 130 12.15 4.81 -10.81
N SER A 131 12.53 5.93 -11.43
CA SER A 131 13.37 5.95 -12.64
C SER A 131 14.87 5.78 -12.32
N LYS A 132 15.26 5.93 -11.04
CA LYS A 132 16.65 5.82 -10.58
C LYS A 132 16.81 4.83 -9.42
N PRO A 133 16.36 3.56 -9.57
CA PRO A 133 16.36 2.58 -8.49
C PRO A 133 17.77 2.28 -7.95
N GLU A 134 18.78 2.24 -8.81
CA GLU A 134 20.17 1.96 -8.41
C GLU A 134 20.79 3.11 -7.62
N ASP A 135 20.50 4.37 -7.97
CA ASP A 135 20.97 5.54 -7.21
C ASP A 135 20.37 5.55 -5.80
N TYR A 136 19.09 5.15 -5.69
CA TYR A 136 18.42 5.00 -4.40
C TYR A 136 19.12 3.96 -3.51
N ILE A 137 19.45 2.77 -4.05
CA ILE A 137 20.21 1.72 -3.32
C ILE A 137 21.59 2.25 -2.89
N LYS A 138 22.31 2.91 -3.80
CA LYS A 138 23.65 3.47 -3.53
C LYS A 138 23.63 4.52 -2.43
N SER A 139 22.53 5.23 -2.25
CA SER A 139 22.37 6.27 -1.23
C SER A 139 22.37 5.75 0.22
N PHE A 140 22.25 4.44 0.44
CA PHE A 140 22.27 3.85 1.78
C PHE A 140 23.69 3.46 2.21
N ALA A 141 24.01 3.78 3.47
CA ALA A 141 25.25 3.35 4.12
C ALA A 141 25.30 1.84 4.37
N ILE A 142 24.15 1.22 4.67
CA ILE A 142 24.03 -0.21 4.96
C ILE A 142 23.31 -0.92 3.82
N LYS A 143 24.00 -1.87 3.18
CA LYS A 143 23.53 -2.73 2.09
C LYS A 143 24.34 -4.03 2.03
N ARG A 144 23.79 -5.06 1.38
CA ARG A 144 24.41 -6.38 1.15
C ARG A 144 24.77 -6.63 -0.33
N THR A 145 24.54 -5.64 -1.17
CA THR A 145 24.85 -5.61 -2.61
C THR A 145 26.17 -4.93 -2.86
#